data_AF-A0A2D8Q4F2-F1
#
_entry.id   AF-A0A2D8Q4F2-F1
#
_cell.length_a   1.000
_cell.length_b   1.000
_cell.length_c   1.000
_cell.angle_alpha   90.00
_cell.angle_beta   90.00
_cell.angle_gamma   90.00
#
_symmetry.space_group_name_H-M   'P 1'
#
loop_
_entity.id
_entity.type
_entity.pdbx_description
1 polymer ?
#
loop_
_entity_poly.entity_id
_entity_poly.type
_entity_poly.pdbx_seq_one_letter_code
_entity_poly.pdbx_strand_id
1 'polypeptide(L)'
;MGAHHAIATQAQDTPHFPPMQEPLLVDERGNAWLPHPFAPGMRILAPLCEGLAVAWTPASMTHVVLTLWGGNPDNPSDESIGALLSRPGLKRLIADLQSIDRQMDGA
;
A
#
# COMPACT_ATOMS: atom_id res chain seq x y z
N MET A 1 16.56 29.39 14.37
CA MET A 1 15.13 29.54 14.06
C MET A 1 14.88 28.85 12.73
N GLY A 2 14.47 27.58 12.74
CA GLY A 2 14.21 26.80 11.53
C GLY A 2 12.72 26.83 11.21
N ALA A 3 12.36 27.29 10.01
CA ALA A 3 10.99 27.33 9.54
C ALA A 3 10.53 25.90 9.18
N HIS A 4 9.66 25.32 10.00
CA HIS A 4 8.90 24.13 9.62
C HIS A 4 7.85 24.56 8.59
N HIS A 5 8.14 24.31 7.31
CA HIS A 5 7.13 24.41 6.25
C HIS A 5 6.08 23.31 6.50
N ALA A 6 4.89 23.70 6.91
CA ALA A 6 3.74 22.81 6.94
C ALA A 6 3.32 22.53 5.48
N ILE A 7 3.48 21.29 5.04
CA ILE A 7 2.93 20.83 3.77
C ILE A 7 1.44 20.61 3.99
N ALA A 8 0.61 21.53 3.48
CA ALA A 8 -0.83 21.33 3.44
C ALA A 8 -1.15 20.35 2.31
N THR A 9 -1.34 19.08 2.64
CA THR A 9 -1.83 18.08 1.69
C THR A 9 -3.33 18.27 1.54
N GLN A 10 -3.76 18.91 0.44
CA GLN A 10 -5.15 18.82 0.01
C GLN A 10 -5.43 17.35 -0.34
N ALA A 11 -6.43 16.75 0.28
CA ALA A 11 -6.94 15.44 -0.12
C ALA A 11 -7.54 15.57 -1.52
N GLN A 12 -6.74 15.33 -2.55
CA GLN A 12 -7.25 15.11 -3.91
C GLN A 12 -8.10 13.84 -3.87
N ASP A 13 -9.30 13.89 -4.46
CA ASP A 13 -10.13 12.71 -4.70
C ASP A 13 -9.25 11.59 -5.27
N THR A 14 -8.99 10.58 -4.45
CA THR A 14 -8.08 9.50 -4.85
C THR A 14 -8.75 8.77 -6.00
N PRO A 15 -8.10 8.60 -7.16
CA PRO A 15 -8.71 7.93 -8.29
C PRO A 15 -9.18 6.54 -7.85
N HIS A 16 -10.47 6.27 -8.01
CA HIS A 16 -11.01 4.94 -7.73
C HIS A 16 -10.50 3.98 -8.81
N PHE A 17 -9.54 3.12 -8.47
CA PHE A 17 -9.05 2.08 -9.38
C PHE A 17 -9.99 0.86 -9.29
N PRO A 18 -10.85 0.60 -10.30
CA PRO A 18 -11.69 -0.59 -10.29
C PRO A 18 -10.80 -1.85 -10.30
N PRO A 19 -11.31 -3.00 -9.80
CA PRO A 19 -10.60 -4.26 -9.92
C PRO A 19 -10.19 -4.52 -11.38
N MET A 20 -8.95 -5.00 -11.57
CA MET A 20 -8.50 -5.45 -12.89
C MET A 20 -9.46 -6.50 -13.44
N GLN A 21 -9.90 -6.31 -14.68
CA GLN A 21 -10.81 -7.24 -15.36
C GLN A 21 -10.08 -8.40 -16.04
N GLU A 22 -8.77 -8.25 -16.23
CA GLU A 22 -7.90 -9.24 -16.86
C GLU A 22 -7.13 -10.03 -15.80
N PRO A 23 -6.90 -11.34 -16.02
CA PRO A 23 -6.03 -12.12 -15.15
C PRO A 23 -4.59 -11.57 -15.22
N LEU A 24 -3.93 -11.52 -14.07
CA LEU A 24 -2.52 -11.15 -13.99
C LEU A 24 -1.65 -12.34 -14.39
N LEU A 25 -0.81 -12.17 -15.42
CA LEU A 25 0.20 -13.17 -15.78
C LEU A 25 1.45 -12.95 -14.93
N VAL A 26 1.89 -14.03 -14.28
CA VAL A 26 3.13 -14.07 -13.48
C VAL A 26 4.16 -14.87 -14.27
N ASP A 27 5.35 -14.29 -14.46
CA ASP A 27 6.45 -14.97 -15.15
C ASP A 27 7.13 -16.01 -14.24
N GLU A 28 8.05 -16.78 -14.82
CA GLU A 28 8.80 -17.82 -14.10
C GLU A 28 9.70 -17.27 -12.98
N ARG A 29 9.96 -15.97 -12.98
CA ARG A 29 10.76 -15.26 -11.96
C ARG A 29 9.88 -14.62 -10.89
N GLY A 30 8.56 -14.83 -10.93
CA GLY A 30 7.62 -14.26 -9.97
C GLY A 30 7.30 -12.79 -10.20
N ASN A 31 7.59 -12.23 -11.39
CA ASN A 31 7.22 -10.85 -11.71
C ASN A 31 5.90 -10.77 -12.45
N ALA A 32 5.24 -9.62 -12.38
CA ALA A 32 4.02 -9.35 -13.12
C ALA A 32 3.93 -7.90 -13.61
N TRP A 33 3.16 -7.69 -14.70
CA TRP A 33 2.86 -6.37 -15.23
C TRP A 33 1.66 -5.74 -14.51
N LEU A 34 1.95 -4.85 -13.55
CA LEU A 34 0.98 -4.16 -12.71
C LEU A 34 0.62 -2.78 -13.29
N PRO A 35 -0.63 -2.33 -13.17
CA PRO A 35 -1.00 -0.96 -13.52
C PRO A 35 -0.32 0.04 -12.56
N HIS A 36 0.13 1.19 -13.08
CA HIS A 36 0.73 2.23 -12.25
C HIS A 36 -0.37 3.06 -11.54
N PRO A 37 -0.38 3.15 -10.20
CA PRO A 37 -1.48 3.78 -9.44
C PRO A 37 -1.57 5.30 -9.59
N PHE A 38 -0.55 5.96 -10.17
CA PHE A 38 -0.54 7.41 -10.38
C PHE A 38 -0.46 7.82 -11.86
N ALA A 39 -0.39 6.86 -12.79
CA ALA A 39 -0.23 7.14 -14.21
C ALA A 39 -1.16 6.25 -15.04
N PRO A 40 -2.39 6.73 -15.34
CA PRO A 40 -3.38 5.96 -16.08
C PRO A 40 -2.84 5.45 -17.42
N GLY A 41 -3.08 4.18 -17.73
CA GLY A 41 -2.62 3.54 -18.96
C GLY A 41 -1.17 3.03 -18.93
N MET A 42 -0.39 3.36 -17.90
CA MET A 42 0.97 2.83 -17.74
C MET A 42 0.97 1.52 -16.95
N ARG A 43 1.86 0.59 -17.34
CA ARG A 43 2.14 -0.64 -16.60
C ARG A 43 3.61 -0.68 -16.21
N ILE A 44 3.90 -1.25 -15.04
CA ILE A 44 5.25 -1.50 -14.53
C ILE A 44 5.46 -3.01 -14.35
N LEU A 45 6.68 -3.47 -14.59
CA LEU A 45 7.08 -4.83 -14.24
C LEU A 45 7.61 -4.81 -12.81
N ALA A 46 6.96 -5.54 -11.91
CA ALA A 46 7.35 -5.60 -10.51
C ALA A 46 7.36 -7.05 -10.00
N PRO A 47 8.24 -7.38 -9.05
CA PRO A 47 8.20 -8.67 -8.37
C PRO A 47 6.90 -8.79 -7.56
N LEU A 48 6.32 -10.00 -7.55
CA LEU A 48 5.24 -10.34 -6.65
C LEU A 48 5.80 -10.95 -5.37
N CYS A 49 5.47 -10.32 -4.27
CA CYS A 49 5.76 -10.78 -2.94
C CYS A 49 4.63 -11.68 -2.41
N GLU A 50 4.99 -12.66 -1.59
CA GLU A 50 4.01 -13.42 -0.82
C GLU A 50 3.67 -12.66 0.48
N GLY A 51 2.38 -12.33 0.66
CA GLY A 51 1.92 -11.62 1.84
C GLY A 51 2.21 -10.11 1.83
N LEU A 52 1.64 -9.44 2.84
CA LEU A 52 1.82 -8.02 3.10
C LEU A 52 1.78 -7.81 4.62
N ALA A 53 2.75 -7.06 5.14
CA ALA A 53 2.73 -6.60 6.52
C ALA A 53 2.48 -5.08 6.57
N VAL A 54 1.81 -4.65 7.64
CA VAL A 54 1.51 -3.25 7.89
C VAL A 54 2.10 -2.85 9.23
N ALA A 55 2.88 -1.78 9.22
CA ALA A 55 3.27 -1.05 10.42
C ALA A 55 2.88 0.41 10.27
N TRP A 56 2.49 1.04 11.38
CA TRP A 56 2.02 2.42 11.37
C TRP A 56 2.41 3.15 12.66
N THR A 57 2.45 4.48 12.56
CA THR A 57 2.60 5.37 13.71
C THR A 57 1.84 6.67 13.44
N PRO A 58 1.26 7.32 14.46
CA PRO A 58 0.74 8.68 14.31
C PRO A 58 1.86 9.64 13.86
N ALA A 59 1.56 10.48 12.87
CA ALA A 59 2.43 11.58 12.45
C ALA A 59 1.93 12.93 13.01
N SER A 60 0.60 13.06 13.10
CA SER A 60 -0.13 14.19 13.69
C SER A 60 -1.52 13.75 14.12
N MET A 61 -2.34 14.66 14.65
CA MET A 61 -3.74 14.38 15.02
C MET A 61 -4.61 13.90 13.84
N THR A 62 -4.23 14.22 12.60
CA THR A 62 -5.02 13.90 11.40
C THR A 62 -4.29 13.01 10.39
N HIS A 63 -3.06 12.58 10.71
CA HIS A 63 -2.23 11.82 9.77
C HIS A 63 -1.52 10.67 10.48
N VAL A 64 -1.45 9.53 9.80
CA VAL A 64 -0.62 8.40 10.18
C VAL A 64 0.43 8.16 9.11
N VAL A 65 1.64 7.77 9.52
CA VAL A 65 2.58 7.14 8.61
C VAL A 65 2.18 5.68 8.51
N LEU A 66 1.85 5.24 7.30
CA LEU A 66 1.59 3.83 6.99
C LEU A 66 2.79 3.29 6.20
N THR A 67 3.36 2.19 6.67
CA THR A 67 4.41 1.46 5.94
C THR A 67 3.86 0.10 5.55
N LEU A 68 3.93 -0.17 4.24
CA LEU A 68 3.50 -1.42 3.64
C LEU A 68 4.74 -2.17 3.21
N TRP A 69 4.94 -3.36 3.76
CA TRP A 69 6.10 -4.19 3.49
C TRP A 69 5.67 -5.42 2.71
N GLY A 70 6.24 -5.58 1.53
CA GLY A 70 6.02 -6.72 0.66
C GLY A 70 7.09 -7.76 0.94
N GLY A 71 6.65 -8.99 1.10
CA GLY A 71 7.54 -10.15 0.99
C GLY A 71 8.05 -10.70 2.29
N ASN A 72 8.82 -11.77 2.10
CA ASN A 72 9.44 -12.60 3.13
C ASN A 72 10.20 -11.72 4.15
N PRO A 73 9.92 -11.83 5.47
CA PRO A 73 10.63 -11.07 6.50
C PRO A 73 12.16 -11.24 6.47
N ASP A 74 12.66 -12.29 5.80
CA ASP A 74 14.09 -12.54 5.65
C ASP A 74 14.78 -11.73 4.53
N ASN A 75 14.03 -11.05 3.64
CA ASN A 75 14.61 -10.27 2.54
C ASN A 75 13.67 -9.14 2.02
N PRO A 76 13.57 -7.99 2.71
CA PRO A 76 12.70 -6.88 2.32
C PRO A 76 13.24 -6.05 1.14
N SER A 77 12.36 -5.46 0.31
CA SER A 77 12.70 -4.56 -0.80
C SER A 77 11.94 -3.21 -0.75
N ASP A 78 12.59 -2.12 -1.16
CA ASP A 78 12.14 -0.72 -0.94
C ASP A 78 11.42 -0.01 -2.12
N GLU A 79 10.81 -0.72 -3.07
CA GLU A 79 10.02 -0.08 -4.14
C GLU A 79 8.68 -0.80 -4.39
N SER A 80 7.75 -0.13 -5.09
CA SER A 80 6.35 -0.55 -5.33
C SER A 80 6.16 -2.07 -5.37
N ILE A 81 5.52 -2.59 -4.33
CA ILE A 81 5.32 -4.02 -4.09
C ILE A 81 3.99 -4.51 -4.67
N GLY A 82 4.02 -5.60 -5.45
CA GLY A 82 2.84 -6.41 -5.67
C GLY A 82 2.75 -7.47 -4.56
N ALA A 83 1.61 -7.64 -3.90
CA ALA A 83 1.44 -8.65 -2.86
C ALA A 83 0.33 -9.63 -3.23
N LEU A 84 0.64 -10.94 -3.18
CA LEU A 84 -0.36 -11.99 -3.24
C LEU A 84 -0.95 -12.22 -1.85
N LEU A 85 -2.25 -11.98 -1.71
CA LEU A 85 -2.97 -12.15 -0.45
C LEU A 85 -4.00 -13.28 -0.56
N SER A 86 -3.94 -14.21 0.40
CA SER A 86 -5.04 -15.15 0.62
C SER A 86 -6.27 -14.42 1.17
N ARG A 87 -7.46 -15.03 1.05
CA ARG A 87 -8.70 -14.47 1.61
C ARG A 87 -8.60 -14.16 3.12
N PRO A 88 -8.02 -15.04 3.98
CA PRO A 88 -7.77 -14.69 5.37
C PRO A 88 -6.79 -13.53 5.55
N GLY A 89 -5.72 -13.47 4.75
CA GLY A 89 -4.74 -12.37 4.79
C GLY A 89 -5.36 -11.02 4.45
N LEU A 90 -6.17 -10.97 3.40
CA LEU A 90 -6.93 -9.76 3.04
C LEU A 90 -7.88 -9.31 4.15
N LYS A 91 -8.61 -10.26 4.77
CA LYS A 91 -9.50 -9.94 5.90
C LYS A 91 -8.75 -9.34 7.08
N ARG A 92 -7.56 -9.86 7.38
CA ARG A 92 -6.72 -9.34 8.46
C ARG A 92 -6.23 -7.92 8.16
N LEU A 93 -5.74 -7.69 6.93
CA LEU A 93 -5.34 -6.35 6.47
C LEU A 93 -6.47 -5.32 6.63
N ILE A 94 -7.69 -5.67 6.21
CA ILE A 94 -8.86 -4.80 6.37
C ILE A 94 -9.12 -4.50 7.85
N ALA A 95 -9.06 -5.51 8.72
CA ALA A 95 -9.28 -5.33 10.15
C ALA A 95 -8.22 -4.43 10.79
N ASP A 96 -6.95 -4.56 10.37
CA ASP A 96 -5.85 -3.70 10.83
C ASP A 96 -6.07 -2.25 10.40
N LEU A 97 -6.42 -2.01 9.13
CA LEU A 97 -6.73 -0.66 8.62
C LEU A 97 -7.93 -0.02 9.34
N GLN A 98 -9.00 -0.78 9.57
CA GLN A 98 -10.17 -0.32 10.35
C GLN A 98 -9.82 -0.07 11.83
N SER A 99 -8.84 -0.78 12.37
CA SER A 99 -8.35 -0.54 13.73
C SER A 99 -7.58 0.77 13.83
N ILE A 100 -6.76 1.10 12.82
CA ILE A 100 -6.03 2.36 12.72
C ILE A 100 -7.02 3.53 12.64
N ASP A 101 -7.99 3.44 11.74
CA ASP A 101 -9.03 4.46 11.54
C ASP A 101 -9.75 4.83 12.86
N ARG A 102 -10.24 3.83 13.61
CA ARG A 102 -10.88 4.05 14.91
C ARG A 102 -9.96 4.66 15.97
N GLN A 103 -8.67 4.35 15.93
CA GLN A 103 -7.71 4.93 16.87
C GLN A 103 -7.42 6.39 16.54
N MET A 104 -7.54 6.80 15.28
CA MET A 104 -7.41 8.20 14.88
C MET A 104 -8.64 9.03 15.30
N ASP A 105 -9.84 8.45 15.30
CA ASP A 105 -11.06 9.15 15.74
C ASP A 105 -11.14 9.36 17.27
N GLY A 106 -10.36 8.58 18.04
CA GLY A 106 -10.40 8.59 19.51
C GLY A 106 -9.19 9.23 20.19
N ALA A 107 -8.24 9.80 19.44
CA ALA A 107 -6.98 10.38 19.93
C ALA A 107 -7.03 11.90 20.09
#